data_AF-A0AAD2GR53-F1
#
_entry.id   AF-A0AAD2GR53-F1
#
_cell.length_a   1.000
_cell.length_b   1.000
_cell.length_c   1.000
_cell.angle_alpha   90.00
_cell.angle_beta   90.00
_cell.angle_gamma   90.00
#
_symmetry.space_group_name_H-M   'P 1'
#
loop_
_entity.id
_entity.type
_entity.pdbx_description
1 polymer ?
#
loop_
_entity_poly.entity_id
_entity_poly.type
_entity_poly.pdbx_seq_one_letter_code
_entity_poly.pdbx_strand_id
1 'polypeptide(L)'
;MRLLRGGVASGTANKVAALIESLPLPIISYLAGSERVAMRVWHPLAFFASAAPLVFANVNFDTCLADIHQGLWGDTGGTDNYGNPVSNISQATAITYGLCIKACGAGSEPFDWNIFSQQFSAWLLPYLALISQLPFGAQSRLDNLVSMLLTLGSPTLAAYSLALTVLNGHWIAQRFSHIRYPNVKEAVKILSSLQQSALRVVCEESLLASLVVLHENDDWWSELSIWLNYVHTWSISAVASIIWVVTAYIFTVVDSFTSAQNTNSTLNANGQAIGSIFLWLLPVVVGWLQISPKCDHDRVHQALDRANKMAYVASDDGEPILASKVSRQRAIYLQKRLGEIHRDQVKLEQSTAPIYNYARFLPWAAAVEDVYLAFREASERTDRHEPVDKQGVWEHGDRHWSIHPRNRRGSTTQVSDYVKMRTSEIPSPRRSRLGPGVLARFLLASILAICLTWGSVGAAVLVAFFTPTKGIACRSGSYLLYGTCSTLVWMLLVISSGLAHYASFAKSYRGRYIHTRTTRVAGILAITLRRVGKILAALNSAWILAACLFQFGSFFDRCWCNRQASVFYLGKDAYNVISISTADVAALNAPWIGEFLHHLNLLSFESEVGVSILFMAFVSVLINPNLPDM
;
A
#
# COMPACT_ATOMS: atom_id res chain seq x y z
N MET A 1 23.74 71.88 -9.12
CA MET A 1 24.63 72.14 -10.28
C MET A 1 25.10 70.79 -10.81
N ARG A 2 24.47 70.28 -11.89
CA ARG A 2 24.73 69.01 -12.64
C ARG A 2 24.60 67.68 -11.86
N LEU A 3 24.32 66.51 -12.44
CA LEU A 3 23.38 66.04 -13.47
C LEU A 3 23.29 64.50 -13.27
N LEU A 4 22.14 63.94 -13.64
CA LEU A 4 21.69 62.53 -13.60
C LEU A 4 22.55 61.46 -14.33
N ARG A 5 22.23 60.17 -14.03
CA ARG A 5 22.42 58.86 -14.76
C ARG A 5 23.77 58.15 -14.54
N GLY A 6 23.88 56.82 -14.33
CA GLY A 6 22.95 55.70 -14.25
C GLY A 6 23.70 54.36 -14.49
N GLY A 7 23.32 53.27 -13.81
CA GLY A 7 23.44 51.88 -14.29
C GLY A 7 24.56 50.94 -13.77
N VAL A 8 24.12 49.73 -13.35
CA VAL A 8 24.81 48.40 -13.42
C VAL A 8 25.87 48.15 -12.31
N ALA A 9 26.03 47.01 -11.59
CA ALA A 9 25.49 45.64 -11.59
C ALA A 9 25.85 44.94 -10.24
N SER A 10 25.05 43.93 -9.88
CA SER A 10 25.46 42.60 -9.34
C SER A 10 26.84 42.50 -8.66
N GLY A 11 26.86 42.32 -7.32
CA GLY A 11 28.12 42.17 -6.58
C GLY A 11 28.09 41.30 -5.31
N THR A 12 27.03 40.53 -5.05
CA THR A 12 26.95 39.65 -3.86
C THR A 12 26.73 38.16 -4.15
N ALA A 13 26.50 37.76 -5.40
CA ALA A 13 26.46 36.34 -5.80
C ALA A 13 27.86 35.73 -6.05
N ASN A 14 28.86 36.55 -6.38
CA ASN A 14 30.17 36.06 -6.83
C ASN A 14 31.15 35.65 -5.72
N LYS A 15 30.84 35.90 -4.44
CA LYS A 15 31.69 35.44 -3.32
C LYS A 15 31.29 34.07 -2.76
N VAL A 16 30.08 33.59 -3.05
CA VAL A 16 29.65 32.22 -2.69
C VAL A 16 30.05 31.23 -3.78
N ALA A 17 30.04 31.63 -5.06
CA ALA A 17 30.50 30.80 -6.16
C ALA A 17 32.01 30.45 -6.06
N ALA A 18 32.84 31.40 -5.61
CA ALA A 18 34.28 31.17 -5.45
C ALA A 18 34.65 30.24 -4.29
N LEU A 19 33.74 29.97 -3.34
CA LEU A 19 33.95 28.99 -2.27
C LEU A 19 33.54 27.56 -2.67
N ILE A 20 32.80 27.41 -3.77
CA ILE A 20 32.34 26.11 -4.30
C ILE A 20 33.35 25.53 -5.31
N GLU A 21 34.15 26.36 -5.98
CA GLU A 21 35.18 25.92 -6.92
C GLU A 21 36.45 25.33 -6.27
N SER A 22 36.61 25.39 -4.95
CA SER A 22 37.76 24.84 -4.23
C SER A 22 37.52 23.46 -3.59
N LEU A 23 36.35 22.85 -3.80
CA LEU A 23 36.05 21.51 -3.32
C LEU A 23 36.39 20.45 -4.37
N PRO A 24 37.11 19.36 -4.01
CA PRO A 24 37.54 18.35 -4.95
C PRO A 24 36.34 17.68 -5.66
N LEU A 25 36.51 17.44 -6.96
CA LEU A 25 35.54 16.91 -7.93
C LEU A 25 34.74 15.63 -7.55
N PRO A 26 35.11 14.78 -6.56
CA PRO A 26 34.26 13.66 -6.15
C PRO A 26 33.01 14.04 -5.33
N ILE A 27 32.89 15.29 -4.86
CA ILE A 27 31.79 15.71 -3.97
C ILE A 27 30.58 16.25 -4.76
N ILE A 28 30.81 16.84 -5.94
CA ILE A 28 29.75 17.40 -6.81
C ILE A 28 28.93 16.28 -7.49
N SER A 29 29.54 15.12 -7.75
CA SER A 29 28.83 13.94 -8.26
C SER A 29 27.97 13.23 -7.20
N TYR A 30 28.20 13.50 -5.91
CA TYR A 30 27.49 12.85 -4.79
C TYR A 30 26.16 13.54 -4.44
N LEU A 31 26.00 14.83 -4.79
CA LEU A 31 24.76 15.59 -4.58
C LEU A 31 23.84 15.62 -5.81
N ALA A 32 24.38 15.46 -7.02
CA ALA A 32 23.64 15.62 -8.28
C ALA A 32 22.62 14.50 -8.61
N GLY A 33 22.68 13.35 -7.95
CA GLY A 33 21.83 12.19 -8.27
C GLY A 33 20.44 12.19 -7.62
N SER A 34 20.28 12.88 -6.49
CA SER A 34 19.03 12.87 -5.69
C SER A 34 18.08 14.01 -6.03
N GLU A 35 18.60 15.18 -6.41
CA GLU A 35 17.76 16.35 -6.72
C GLU A 35 17.15 16.31 -8.13
N ARG A 36 17.83 15.71 -9.12
CA ARG A 36 17.33 15.70 -10.51
C ARG A 36 16.09 14.83 -10.72
N VAL A 37 15.85 13.82 -9.90
CA VAL A 37 14.64 12.98 -9.98
C VAL A 37 13.48 13.65 -9.23
N ALA A 38 13.75 14.26 -8.06
CA ALA A 38 12.75 15.01 -7.33
C ALA A 38 12.26 16.22 -8.15
N MET A 39 13.15 17.05 -8.70
CA MET A 39 12.76 18.20 -9.54
C MET A 39 12.08 17.81 -10.87
N ARG A 40 12.34 16.62 -11.43
CA ARG A 40 11.63 16.15 -12.64
C ARG A 40 10.23 15.59 -12.36
N VAL A 41 9.93 15.21 -11.12
CA VAL A 41 8.56 14.85 -10.69
C VAL A 41 7.66 16.10 -10.52
N TRP A 42 8.25 17.29 -10.39
CA TRP A 42 7.49 18.54 -10.37
C TRP A 42 7.01 18.99 -11.75
N HIS A 43 7.64 18.56 -12.85
CA HIS A 43 7.17 18.92 -14.20
C HIS A 43 5.79 18.35 -14.58
N PRO A 44 5.42 17.10 -14.25
CA PRO A 44 4.05 16.62 -14.49
C PRO A 44 3.03 17.24 -13.53
N LEU A 45 3.39 17.58 -12.28
CA LEU A 45 2.51 18.32 -11.37
C LEU A 45 2.30 19.78 -11.82
N ALA A 46 3.35 20.42 -12.35
CA ALA A 46 3.25 21.72 -12.99
C ALA A 46 2.49 21.66 -14.33
N PHE A 47 2.49 20.52 -15.03
CA PHE A 47 1.71 20.32 -16.25
C PHE A 47 0.20 20.34 -15.95
N PHE A 48 -0.23 19.70 -14.86
CA PHE A 48 -1.62 19.81 -14.39
C PHE A 48 -1.98 21.20 -13.83
N ALA A 49 -1.03 21.92 -13.23
CA ALA A 49 -1.24 23.30 -12.80
C ALA A 49 -1.21 24.32 -13.96
N SER A 50 -0.68 23.94 -15.13
CA SER A 50 -0.63 24.78 -16.34
C SER A 50 -1.84 24.64 -17.27
N ALA A 51 -2.83 23.84 -16.90
CA ALA A 51 -4.18 24.00 -17.44
C ALA A 51 -4.78 25.28 -16.85
N ALA A 52 -4.24 26.43 -17.25
CA ALA A 52 -4.96 27.69 -17.15
C ALA A 52 -6.36 27.44 -17.70
N PRO A 53 -7.44 27.89 -17.03
CA PRO A 53 -8.76 27.80 -17.60
C PRO A 53 -8.72 28.62 -18.88
N LEU A 54 -8.64 27.93 -20.03
CA LEU A 54 -9.15 28.48 -21.27
C LEU A 54 -10.56 28.94 -20.91
N VAL A 55 -10.80 30.25 -21.00
CA VAL A 55 -12.10 30.86 -20.78
C VAL A 55 -13.01 30.31 -21.88
N PHE A 56 -13.60 29.16 -21.61
CA PHE A 56 -14.69 28.63 -22.41
C PHE A 56 -15.94 29.40 -22.00
N ALA A 57 -16.75 29.80 -22.97
CA ALA A 57 -18.05 30.40 -22.67
C ALA A 57 -18.84 29.48 -21.74
N ASN A 58 -19.40 30.03 -20.66
CA ASN A 58 -20.26 29.28 -19.76
C ASN A 58 -21.57 28.95 -20.48
N VAL A 59 -21.97 27.69 -20.44
CA VAL A 59 -23.18 27.20 -21.11
C VAL A 59 -24.20 26.83 -20.04
N ASN A 60 -25.45 27.29 -20.17
CA ASN A 60 -26.55 26.79 -19.35
C ASN A 60 -27.31 25.73 -20.16
N PHE A 61 -27.16 24.45 -19.79
CA PHE A 61 -27.79 23.35 -20.52
C PHE A 61 -29.32 23.33 -20.37
N ASP A 62 -29.87 23.84 -19.26
CA ASP A 62 -31.31 23.94 -19.09
C ASP A 62 -31.90 24.99 -20.03
N THR A 63 -31.24 26.14 -20.17
CA THR A 63 -31.60 27.15 -21.17
C THR A 63 -31.43 26.61 -22.60
N CYS A 64 -30.31 25.92 -22.87
CA CYS A 64 -30.09 25.31 -24.18
C CYS A 64 -31.17 24.28 -24.55
N LEU A 65 -31.57 23.44 -23.59
CA LEU A 65 -32.64 22.47 -23.81
C LEU A 65 -33.97 23.16 -24.08
N ALA A 66 -34.29 24.22 -23.34
CA ALA A 66 -35.50 25.01 -23.57
C ALA A 66 -35.54 25.64 -24.97
N ASP A 67 -34.39 26.14 -25.47
CA ASP A 67 -34.28 26.68 -26.83
C ASP A 67 -34.45 25.59 -27.89
N ILE A 68 -33.94 24.38 -27.63
CA ILE A 68 -34.14 23.21 -28.51
C ILE A 68 -35.61 22.78 -28.51
N HIS A 69 -36.30 22.77 -27.36
CA HIS A 69 -37.73 22.48 -27.27
C HIS A 69 -38.60 23.47 -28.03
N GLN A 70 -38.15 24.72 -28.16
CA GLN A 70 -38.80 25.77 -28.96
C GLN A 70 -38.51 25.65 -30.47
N GLY A 71 -37.71 24.67 -30.90
CA GLY A 71 -37.44 24.40 -32.31
C GLY A 71 -36.44 25.36 -32.98
N LEU A 72 -35.71 26.18 -32.21
CA LEU A 72 -34.76 27.18 -32.72
C LEU A 72 -33.61 26.56 -33.55
N TRP A 73 -33.33 25.26 -33.37
CA TRP A 73 -32.20 24.55 -33.98
C TRP A 73 -32.61 23.43 -34.95
N GLY A 74 -33.92 23.34 -35.26
CA GLY A 74 -34.54 22.31 -36.11
C GLY A 74 -35.06 21.09 -35.32
N ASP A 75 -35.93 20.30 -35.94
CA ASP A 75 -36.65 19.18 -35.28
C ASP A 75 -35.86 17.86 -35.23
N THR A 76 -34.60 17.86 -35.68
CA THR A 76 -33.80 16.63 -35.81
C THR A 76 -32.74 16.54 -34.74
N GLY A 77 -32.59 15.37 -34.11
CA GLY A 77 -31.53 15.08 -33.14
C GLY A 77 -31.94 15.10 -31.66
N GLY A 78 -33.24 15.26 -31.36
CA GLY A 78 -33.79 14.99 -30.03
C GLY A 78 -33.98 13.48 -29.79
N THR A 79 -33.64 13.01 -28.60
CA THR A 79 -33.73 11.60 -28.21
C THR A 79 -34.37 11.42 -26.83
N ASP A 80 -34.81 10.21 -26.53
CA ASP A 80 -35.14 9.78 -25.16
C ASP A 80 -33.87 9.43 -24.35
N ASN A 81 -34.04 9.04 -23.09
CA ASN A 81 -32.94 8.69 -22.19
C ASN A 81 -32.22 7.36 -22.54
N TYR A 82 -32.72 6.65 -23.55
CA TYR A 82 -32.13 5.42 -24.09
C TYR A 82 -31.43 5.66 -25.44
N GLY A 83 -31.52 6.86 -26.00
CA GLY A 83 -30.92 7.23 -27.28
C GLY A 83 -31.83 7.00 -28.49
N ASN A 84 -33.11 6.68 -28.29
CA ASN A 84 -34.07 6.55 -29.38
C ASN A 84 -34.55 7.94 -29.84
N PRO A 85 -34.68 8.19 -31.15
CA PRO A 85 -35.17 9.47 -31.65
C PRO A 85 -36.63 9.70 -31.22
N VAL A 86 -36.94 10.89 -30.72
CA VAL A 86 -38.31 11.28 -30.40
C VAL A 86 -38.97 11.94 -31.61
N SER A 87 -40.27 11.70 -31.80
CA SER A 87 -41.05 12.26 -32.91
C SER A 87 -41.37 13.75 -32.73
N ASN A 88 -41.35 14.26 -31.50
CA ASN A 88 -41.55 15.66 -31.18
C ASN A 88 -40.39 16.16 -30.31
N ILE A 89 -39.65 17.16 -30.78
CA ILE A 89 -38.47 17.67 -30.10
C ILE A 89 -38.79 18.32 -28.75
N SER A 90 -40.01 18.81 -28.56
CA SER A 90 -40.49 19.33 -27.27
C SER A 90 -40.58 18.28 -26.16
N GLN A 91 -40.59 16.99 -26.51
CA GLN A 91 -40.58 15.87 -25.55
C GLN A 91 -39.20 15.25 -25.39
N ALA A 92 -38.16 15.80 -26.03
CA ALA A 92 -36.81 15.29 -25.94
C ALA A 92 -36.25 15.48 -24.53
N THR A 93 -35.89 14.38 -23.86
CA THR A 93 -35.20 14.39 -22.56
C THR A 93 -33.67 14.36 -22.74
N ALA A 94 -33.21 13.95 -23.92
CA ALA A 94 -31.82 13.89 -24.32
C ALA A 94 -31.62 14.45 -25.75
N ILE A 95 -30.38 14.76 -26.09
CA ILE A 95 -30.01 15.30 -27.40
C ILE A 95 -28.77 14.61 -27.96
N THR A 96 -28.71 14.42 -29.28
CA THR A 96 -27.51 13.89 -29.95
C THR A 96 -26.28 14.81 -29.75
N TYR A 97 -25.09 14.22 -29.74
CA TYR A 97 -23.82 14.94 -29.56
C TYR A 97 -23.63 16.07 -30.59
N GLY A 98 -23.97 15.80 -31.86
CA GLY A 98 -23.89 16.79 -32.93
C GLY A 98 -24.81 18.00 -32.68
N LEU A 99 -26.04 17.76 -32.19
CA LEU A 99 -26.97 18.82 -31.83
C LEU A 99 -26.51 19.58 -30.59
N CYS A 100 -25.95 18.90 -29.59
CA CYS A 100 -25.41 19.54 -28.38
C CYS A 100 -24.30 20.55 -28.72
N ILE A 101 -23.33 20.15 -29.55
CA ILE A 101 -22.25 21.07 -29.96
C ILE A 101 -22.79 22.25 -30.77
N LYS A 102 -23.77 21.99 -31.65
CA LYS A 102 -24.34 23.03 -32.51
C LYS A 102 -25.17 24.05 -31.73
N ALA A 103 -26.00 23.59 -30.80
CA ALA A 103 -26.94 24.42 -30.06
C ALA A 103 -26.34 25.00 -28.77
N CYS A 104 -25.62 24.19 -28.00
CA CYS A 104 -25.09 24.57 -26.69
C CYS A 104 -23.61 24.99 -26.73
N GLY A 105 -22.87 24.62 -27.78
CA GLY A 105 -21.44 24.89 -27.90
C GLY A 105 -20.54 23.90 -27.14
N ALA A 106 -19.23 24.13 -27.18
CA ALA A 106 -18.22 23.25 -26.55
C ALA A 106 -17.85 23.65 -25.10
N GLY A 107 -18.55 24.64 -24.53
CA GLY A 107 -18.30 25.15 -23.19
C GLY A 107 -18.77 24.22 -22.07
N SER A 108 -18.34 24.52 -20.84
CA SER A 108 -18.83 23.84 -19.62
C SER A 108 -19.93 24.65 -18.94
N GLU A 109 -20.69 23.99 -18.07
CA GLU A 109 -21.53 24.68 -17.10
C GLU A 109 -20.71 25.68 -16.26
N PRO A 110 -21.32 26.80 -15.85
CA PRO A 110 -20.68 27.73 -14.94
C PRO A 110 -20.36 27.05 -13.61
N PHE A 111 -19.19 27.37 -13.06
CA PHE A 111 -18.80 26.90 -11.74
C PHE A 111 -19.76 27.42 -10.66
N ASP A 112 -20.41 26.51 -9.93
CA ASP A 112 -21.25 26.83 -8.77
C ASP A 112 -20.50 26.50 -7.48
N TRP A 113 -20.14 27.54 -6.71
CA TRP A 113 -19.43 27.38 -5.43
C TRP A 113 -20.25 26.63 -4.39
N ASN A 114 -21.58 26.80 -4.37
CA ASN A 114 -22.44 26.15 -3.40
C ASN A 114 -22.48 24.64 -3.64
N ILE A 115 -22.67 24.22 -4.90
CA ILE A 115 -22.62 22.80 -5.29
C ILE A 115 -21.22 22.23 -5.02
N PHE A 116 -20.17 22.92 -5.44
CA PHE A 116 -18.79 22.48 -5.20
C PHE A 116 -18.50 22.27 -3.71
N SER A 117 -18.80 23.26 -2.87
CA SER A 117 -18.50 23.23 -1.44
C SER A 117 -19.28 22.13 -0.72
N GLN A 118 -20.56 21.95 -1.05
CA GLN A 118 -21.39 20.89 -0.49
C GLN A 118 -20.85 19.50 -0.87
N GLN A 119 -20.61 19.25 -2.15
CA GLN A 119 -20.14 17.94 -2.63
C GLN A 119 -18.74 17.62 -2.11
N PHE A 120 -17.82 18.58 -2.15
CA PHE A 120 -16.45 18.41 -1.64
C PHE A 120 -16.45 18.08 -0.15
N SER A 121 -17.22 18.81 0.66
CA SER A 121 -17.27 18.63 2.11
C SER A 121 -17.95 17.32 2.51
N ALA A 122 -18.97 16.89 1.76
CA ALA A 122 -19.72 15.67 2.05
C ALA A 122 -19.02 14.39 1.59
N TRP A 123 -18.40 14.40 0.40
CA TRP A 123 -17.94 13.17 -0.27
C TRP A 123 -16.42 13.00 -0.34
N LEU A 124 -15.62 14.05 -0.16
CA LEU A 124 -14.15 13.96 -0.29
C LEU A 124 -13.41 14.34 0.99
N LEU A 125 -13.82 15.42 1.66
CA LEU A 125 -13.14 15.94 2.84
C LEU A 125 -12.95 14.90 3.97
N PRO A 126 -13.94 14.04 4.31
CA PRO A 126 -13.75 13.01 5.33
C PRO A 126 -12.62 12.03 4.99
N TYR A 127 -12.48 11.66 3.72
CA TYR A 127 -11.41 10.76 3.28
C TYR A 127 -10.05 11.43 3.27
N LEU A 128 -9.96 12.71 2.91
CA LEU A 128 -8.72 13.48 3.05
C LEU A 128 -8.26 13.56 4.52
N ALA A 129 -9.20 13.74 5.45
CA ALA A 129 -8.91 13.67 6.87
C ALA A 129 -8.38 12.29 7.27
N LEU A 130 -8.95 11.21 6.73
CA LEU A 130 -8.52 9.85 7.01
C LEU A 130 -7.12 9.52 6.43
N ILE A 131 -6.75 10.07 5.27
CA ILE A 131 -5.38 9.95 4.72
C ILE A 131 -4.35 10.51 5.70
N SER A 132 -4.68 11.57 6.44
CA SER A 132 -3.78 12.14 7.44
C SER A 132 -3.50 11.21 8.62
N GLN A 133 -4.36 10.20 8.84
CA GLN A 133 -4.23 9.21 9.91
C GLN A 133 -3.41 7.98 9.50
N LEU A 134 -2.94 7.89 8.25
CA LEU A 134 -2.10 6.79 7.83
C LEU A 134 -0.77 6.81 8.61
N PRO A 135 -0.28 5.65 9.09
CA PRO A 135 0.96 5.61 9.84
C PRO A 135 2.18 5.83 8.94
N PHE A 136 2.73 7.04 9.03
CA PHE A 136 3.92 7.49 8.32
C PHE A 136 5.17 7.31 9.21
N GLY A 137 5.80 6.13 9.13
CA GLY A 137 6.99 5.78 9.94
C GLY A 137 8.34 5.96 9.24
N ALA A 138 8.40 6.55 8.05
CA ALA A 138 9.64 6.57 7.27
C ALA A 138 10.70 7.53 7.84
N GLN A 139 11.97 7.19 7.62
CA GLN A 139 13.13 7.95 8.10
C GLN A 139 13.16 9.41 7.63
N SER A 140 12.50 9.74 6.52
CA SER A 140 12.47 11.10 5.97
C SER A 140 11.06 11.56 5.61
N ARG A 141 10.81 12.87 5.69
CA ARG A 141 9.53 13.50 5.30
C ARG A 141 9.14 13.20 3.84
N LEU A 142 10.14 13.10 2.95
CA LEU A 142 9.91 12.76 1.54
C LEU A 142 9.47 11.29 1.39
N ASP A 143 10.04 10.37 2.15
CA ASP A 143 9.64 8.98 2.10
C ASP A 143 8.22 8.77 2.66
N ASN A 144 7.79 9.61 3.62
CA ASN A 144 6.40 9.67 4.08
C ASN A 144 5.45 10.17 2.98
N LEU A 145 5.82 11.23 2.26
CA LEU A 145 5.04 11.72 1.11
C LEU A 145 4.93 10.64 0.01
N VAL A 146 6.02 9.95 -0.32
CA VAL A 146 5.99 8.85 -1.29
C VAL A 146 5.10 7.71 -0.80
N SER A 147 5.12 7.38 0.49
CA SER A 147 4.22 6.39 1.08
C SER A 147 2.75 6.78 0.94
N MET A 148 2.42 8.06 1.17
CA MET A 148 1.07 8.59 0.97
C MET A 148 0.63 8.48 -0.49
N LEU A 149 1.46 8.93 -1.43
CA LEU A 149 1.18 8.87 -2.87
C LEU A 149 1.06 7.42 -3.38
N LEU A 150 1.86 6.50 -2.84
CA LEU A 150 1.73 5.07 -3.14
C LEU A 150 0.42 4.49 -2.62
N THR A 151 -0.01 4.90 -1.43
CA THR A 151 -1.26 4.43 -0.80
C THR A 151 -2.45 4.92 -1.59
N LEU A 152 -2.53 6.23 -1.85
CA LEU A 152 -3.62 6.85 -2.59
C LEU A 152 -3.62 6.44 -4.07
N GLY A 153 -2.44 6.31 -4.68
CA GLY A 153 -2.29 5.92 -6.09
C GLY A 153 -2.45 4.43 -6.36
N SER A 154 -2.37 3.56 -5.34
CA SER A 154 -2.61 2.13 -5.47
C SER A 154 -3.27 1.55 -4.22
N PRO A 155 -4.61 1.68 -4.09
CA PRO A 155 -5.38 1.00 -3.07
C PRO A 155 -5.12 -0.52 -3.02
N THR A 156 -4.89 -1.13 -4.19
CA THR A 156 -4.58 -2.57 -4.27
C THR A 156 -3.28 -2.92 -3.57
N LEU A 157 -2.23 -2.10 -3.73
CA LEU A 157 -0.97 -2.31 -3.04
C LEU A 157 -1.11 -2.12 -1.52
N ALA A 158 -1.87 -1.12 -1.10
CA ALA A 158 -2.11 -0.83 0.31
C ALA A 158 -2.84 -2.00 1.01
N ALA A 159 -3.96 -2.43 0.42
CA ALA A 159 -4.74 -3.58 0.87
C ALA A 159 -3.93 -4.88 0.87
N TYR A 160 -3.17 -5.13 -0.21
CA TYR A 160 -2.28 -6.29 -0.31
C TYR A 160 -1.23 -6.30 0.81
N SER A 161 -0.60 -5.16 1.07
CA SER A 161 0.45 -5.04 2.09
C SER A 161 -0.10 -5.29 3.50
N LEU A 162 -1.32 -4.81 3.78
CA LEU A 162 -2.06 -5.09 5.02
C LEU A 162 -2.41 -6.58 5.14
N ALA A 163 -3.09 -7.15 4.14
CA ALA A 163 -3.52 -8.55 4.16
C ALA A 163 -2.32 -9.50 4.31
N LEU A 164 -1.23 -9.24 3.59
CA LEU A 164 0.00 -10.01 3.71
C LEU A 164 0.62 -9.88 5.11
N THR A 165 0.49 -8.72 5.78
CA THR A 165 0.97 -8.56 7.15
C THR A 165 0.25 -9.48 8.12
N VAL A 166 -1.08 -9.51 8.06
CA VAL A 166 -1.92 -10.35 8.90
C VAL A 166 -1.65 -11.84 8.64
N LEU A 167 -1.64 -12.26 7.37
CA LEU A 167 -1.38 -13.65 6.99
C LEU A 167 0.02 -14.13 7.41
N ASN A 168 1.01 -13.25 7.35
CA ASN A 168 2.37 -13.55 7.78
C ASN A 168 2.45 -13.74 9.30
N GLY A 169 1.79 -12.89 10.09
CA GLY A 169 1.71 -13.06 11.54
C GLY A 169 1.08 -14.40 11.92
N HIS A 170 -0.05 -14.74 11.29
CA HIS A 170 -0.74 -16.01 11.53
C HIS A 170 0.12 -17.22 11.13
N TRP A 171 0.79 -17.15 9.98
CA TRP A 171 1.65 -18.22 9.50
C TRP A 171 2.82 -18.50 10.45
N ILE A 172 3.47 -17.48 11.03
CA ILE A 172 4.56 -17.72 12.00
C ILE A 172 4.02 -18.45 13.24
N ALA A 173 2.91 -17.97 13.79
CA ALA A 173 2.35 -18.58 15.00
C ALA A 173 2.00 -20.05 14.77
N GLN A 174 1.34 -20.37 13.65
CA GLN A 174 1.08 -21.76 13.27
C GLN A 174 2.35 -22.55 13.04
N ARG A 175 3.36 -21.96 12.37
CA ARG A 175 4.62 -22.64 12.05
C ARG A 175 5.37 -23.06 13.31
N PHE A 176 5.41 -22.21 14.33
CA PHE A 176 6.08 -22.49 15.61
C PHE A 176 5.21 -23.24 16.63
N SER A 177 3.91 -23.44 16.36
CA SER A 177 2.97 -24.08 17.31
C SER A 177 3.35 -25.49 17.76
N HIS A 178 4.12 -26.21 16.95
CA HIS A 178 4.55 -27.59 17.24
C HIS A 178 5.90 -27.68 17.97
N ILE A 179 6.61 -26.56 18.16
CA ILE A 179 7.95 -26.56 18.75
C ILE A 179 7.83 -26.37 20.25
N ARG A 180 8.38 -27.32 21.01
CA ARG A 180 8.52 -27.24 22.47
C ARG A 180 9.98 -26.94 22.79
N TYR A 181 10.28 -25.65 22.97
CA TYR A 181 11.61 -25.18 23.35
C TYR A 181 11.50 -23.83 24.09
N PRO A 182 12.44 -23.50 25.00
CA PRO A 182 12.48 -22.18 25.62
C PRO A 182 12.49 -21.04 24.60
N ASN A 183 11.88 -19.90 24.95
CA ASN A 183 11.84 -18.66 24.15
C ASN A 183 11.08 -18.72 22.82
N VAL A 184 10.40 -19.83 22.47
CA VAL A 184 9.64 -19.94 21.21
C VAL A 184 8.56 -18.86 21.11
N LYS A 185 7.86 -18.56 22.21
CA LYS A 185 6.84 -17.51 22.29
C LYS A 185 7.43 -16.13 22.04
N GLU A 186 8.57 -15.84 22.64
CA GLU A 186 9.33 -14.59 22.50
C GLU A 186 9.84 -14.45 21.06
N ALA A 187 10.36 -15.52 20.47
CA ALA A 187 10.82 -15.54 19.08
C ALA A 187 9.68 -15.22 18.10
N VAL A 188 8.50 -15.83 18.26
CA VAL A 188 7.32 -15.52 17.45
C VAL A 188 6.92 -14.05 17.57
N LYS A 189 6.88 -13.51 18.80
CA LYS A 189 6.57 -12.08 19.04
C LYS A 189 7.58 -11.14 18.39
N ILE A 190 8.88 -11.45 18.50
CA ILE A 190 9.97 -10.65 17.92
C ILE A 190 9.88 -10.69 16.39
N LEU A 191 9.78 -11.88 15.79
CA LEU A 191 9.73 -12.03 14.33
C LEU A 191 8.46 -11.39 13.71
N SER A 192 7.32 -11.50 14.40
CA SER A 192 6.09 -10.79 14.04
C SER A 192 6.26 -9.27 14.12
N SER A 193 6.93 -8.77 15.16
CA SER A 193 7.14 -7.33 15.37
C SER A 193 8.16 -6.75 14.38
N LEU A 194 9.17 -7.53 14.00
CA LEU A 194 10.20 -7.13 13.05
C LEU A 194 9.78 -7.32 11.57
N GLN A 195 8.55 -7.75 11.30
CA GLN A 195 8.05 -7.90 9.93
C GLN A 195 8.09 -6.59 9.15
N GLN A 196 7.91 -5.46 9.82
CA GLN A 196 7.95 -4.14 9.19
C GLN A 196 9.37 -3.57 9.04
N SER A 197 10.41 -4.37 9.30
CA SER A 197 11.81 -3.95 9.30
C SER A 197 12.66 -4.78 8.32
N ALA A 198 13.85 -4.26 7.96
CA ALA A 198 14.81 -4.94 7.08
C ALA A 198 15.59 -6.04 7.83
N LEU A 199 14.88 -7.05 8.33
CA LEU A 199 15.43 -8.16 9.11
C LEU A 199 16.45 -8.97 8.28
N ARG A 200 17.59 -9.27 8.92
CA ARG A 200 18.61 -10.20 8.41
C ARG A 200 19.08 -11.12 9.52
N VAL A 201 19.33 -12.36 9.14
CA VAL A 201 19.81 -13.43 10.02
C VAL A 201 21.14 -13.93 9.51
N VAL A 202 22.14 -14.03 10.39
CA VAL A 202 23.46 -14.58 10.10
C VAL A 202 23.58 -15.95 10.74
N CYS A 203 23.68 -16.99 9.90
CA CYS A 203 23.93 -18.36 10.34
C CYS A 203 25.43 -18.71 10.41
N GLU A 204 26.30 -17.83 9.90
CA GLU A 204 27.76 -18.00 9.92
C GLU A 204 28.32 -17.91 11.35
N GLU A 205 29.49 -18.52 11.57
CA GLU A 205 30.25 -18.45 12.84
C GLU A 205 29.46 -18.91 14.09
N SER A 206 28.46 -19.78 13.93
CA SER A 206 27.57 -20.25 15.01
C SER A 206 26.79 -19.15 15.73
N LEU A 207 26.69 -17.94 15.17
CA LEU A 207 26.02 -16.79 15.81
C LEU A 207 24.54 -17.09 16.10
N LEU A 208 23.78 -17.52 15.08
CA LEU A 208 22.38 -17.91 15.26
C LEU A 208 22.24 -19.14 16.18
N ALA A 209 23.10 -20.14 16.01
CA ALA A 209 23.04 -21.35 16.82
C ALA A 209 23.27 -21.05 18.30
N SER A 210 24.27 -20.21 18.61
CA SER A 210 24.54 -19.71 19.96
C SER A 210 23.37 -18.92 20.54
N LEU A 211 22.73 -18.06 19.73
CA LEU A 211 21.58 -17.27 20.16
C LEU A 211 20.37 -18.12 20.56
N VAL A 212 20.15 -19.25 19.86
CA VAL A 212 19.03 -20.16 20.12
C VAL A 212 19.35 -21.13 21.26
N VAL A 213 20.55 -21.72 21.25
CA VAL A 213 20.89 -22.84 22.13
C VAL A 213 21.35 -22.39 23.51
N LEU A 214 22.22 -21.38 23.64
CA LEU A 214 22.79 -20.98 24.92
C LEU A 214 21.71 -20.39 25.85
N HIS A 215 21.70 -20.82 27.11
CA HIS A 215 20.73 -20.34 28.10
C HIS A 215 21.02 -18.90 28.53
N GLU A 216 22.26 -18.43 28.44
CA GLU A 216 22.65 -17.04 28.71
C GLU A 216 21.95 -16.03 27.77
N ASN A 217 21.42 -16.51 26.64
CA ASN A 217 20.66 -15.71 25.69
C ASN A 217 19.14 -15.71 25.96
N ASP A 218 18.65 -16.41 27.00
CA ASP A 218 17.22 -16.40 27.34
C ASP A 218 16.75 -14.97 27.72
N ASP A 219 17.60 -14.23 28.46
CA ASP A 219 17.38 -12.81 28.79
C ASP A 219 17.36 -11.92 27.55
N TRP A 220 18.12 -12.26 26.51
CA TRP A 220 18.12 -11.52 25.24
C TRP A 220 16.75 -11.60 24.55
N TRP A 221 16.14 -12.79 24.51
CA TRP A 221 14.82 -13.00 23.92
C TRP A 221 13.73 -12.28 24.72
N SER A 222 13.79 -12.36 26.05
CA SER A 222 12.87 -11.66 26.94
C SER A 222 12.95 -10.13 26.77
N GLU A 223 14.14 -9.55 26.90
CA GLU A 223 14.38 -8.10 26.81
C GLU A 223 13.91 -7.56 25.45
N LEU A 224 14.32 -8.19 24.35
CA LEU A 224 13.91 -7.74 23.02
C LEU A 224 12.40 -7.85 22.82
N SER A 225 11.76 -8.90 23.33
CA SER A 225 10.31 -9.05 23.24
C SER A 225 9.58 -7.95 24.01
N ILE A 226 10.06 -7.56 25.20
CA ILE A 226 9.48 -6.50 26.03
C ILE A 226 9.57 -5.14 25.31
N TRP A 227 10.74 -4.80 24.78
CA TRP A 227 10.94 -3.52 24.09
C TRP A 227 10.20 -3.42 22.75
N LEU A 228 9.89 -4.55 22.11
CA LEU A 228 9.10 -4.59 20.88
C LEU A 228 7.58 -4.72 21.14
N ASN A 229 7.17 -5.20 22.32
CA ASN A 229 5.76 -5.38 22.69
C ASN A 229 5.11 -4.07 23.16
N TYR A 230 4.88 -3.16 22.21
CA TYR A 230 4.21 -1.89 22.49
C TYR A 230 2.72 -1.97 22.15
N VAL A 231 1.88 -1.80 23.16
CA VAL A 231 0.42 -2.09 23.10
C VAL A 231 -0.42 -0.85 22.76
N HIS A 232 0.14 0.38 22.76
CA HIS A 232 -0.65 1.59 22.48
C HIS A 232 -0.87 1.77 20.97
N THR A 233 -1.92 1.12 20.46
CA THR A 233 -2.27 1.00 19.02
C THR A 233 -3.21 2.11 18.53
N TRP A 234 -3.85 2.88 19.42
CA TRP A 234 -4.84 3.90 19.05
C TRP A 234 -4.57 5.20 19.80
N SER A 235 -4.33 6.29 19.07
CA SER A 235 -4.52 7.62 19.65
C SER A 235 -6.02 7.90 19.74
N ILE A 236 -6.45 8.56 20.82
CA ILE A 236 -7.85 9.01 20.98
C ILE A 236 -8.29 9.85 19.77
N SER A 237 -7.36 10.64 19.20
CA SER A 237 -7.58 11.42 17.98
C SER A 237 -7.87 10.57 16.74
N ALA A 238 -7.19 9.43 16.57
CA ALA A 238 -7.41 8.54 15.43
C ALA A 238 -8.78 7.85 15.54
N VAL A 239 -9.15 7.37 16.74
CA VAL A 239 -10.48 6.79 17.02
C VAL A 239 -11.58 7.79 16.70
N ALA A 240 -11.48 9.00 17.25
CA ALA A 240 -12.49 10.04 17.05
C ALA A 240 -12.62 10.40 15.56
N SER A 241 -11.49 10.50 14.84
CA SER A 241 -11.50 10.79 13.40
C SER A 241 -12.22 9.70 12.60
N ILE A 242 -11.99 8.42 12.91
CA ILE A 242 -12.67 7.30 12.25
C ILE A 242 -14.18 7.35 12.51
N ILE A 243 -14.61 7.58 13.76
CA ILE A 243 -16.02 7.69 14.12
C ILE A 243 -16.68 8.84 13.35
N TRP A 244 -16.03 9.99 13.25
CA TRP A 244 -16.56 11.13 12.50
C TRP A 244 -16.67 10.85 11.01
N VAL A 245 -15.68 10.17 10.41
CA VAL A 245 -15.74 9.79 8.99
C VAL A 245 -16.88 8.81 8.72
N VAL A 246 -17.07 7.81 9.59
CA VAL A 246 -18.19 6.85 9.49
C VAL A 246 -19.54 7.57 9.62
N THR A 247 -19.66 8.45 10.62
CA THR A 247 -20.91 9.20 10.87
C THR A 247 -21.23 10.13 9.70
N ALA A 248 -20.23 10.85 9.20
CA ALA A 248 -20.38 11.72 8.03
C ALA A 248 -20.81 10.92 6.80
N TYR A 249 -20.17 9.77 6.53
CA TYR A 249 -20.55 8.91 5.40
C TYR A 249 -22.00 8.42 5.51
N ILE A 250 -22.42 7.93 6.68
CA ILE A 250 -23.81 7.47 6.90
C ILE A 250 -24.80 8.60 6.64
N PHE A 251 -24.57 9.79 7.22
CA PHE A 251 -25.47 10.93 7.02
C PHE A 251 -25.50 11.40 5.57
N THR A 252 -24.35 11.45 4.88
CA THR A 252 -24.27 11.81 3.47
C THR A 252 -25.02 10.80 2.58
N VAL A 253 -24.92 9.50 2.87
CA VAL A 253 -25.66 8.47 2.13
C VAL A 253 -27.16 8.59 2.39
N VAL A 254 -27.58 8.72 3.66
CA VAL A 254 -29.00 8.90 4.02
C VAL A 254 -29.59 10.13 3.33
N ASP A 255 -28.90 11.28 3.42
CA ASP A 255 -29.32 12.53 2.79
C ASP A 255 -29.49 12.38 1.27
N SER A 256 -28.57 11.65 0.62
CA SER A 256 -28.64 11.42 -0.82
C SER A 256 -29.87 10.62 -1.25
N PHE A 257 -30.32 9.64 -0.44
CA PHE A 257 -31.54 8.87 -0.72
C PHE A 257 -32.81 9.64 -0.37
N THR A 258 -32.83 10.37 0.76
CA THR A 258 -34.00 11.16 1.15
C THR A 258 -34.24 12.33 0.21
N SER A 259 -33.18 12.95 -0.33
CA SER A 259 -33.29 14.04 -1.29
C SER A 259 -33.75 13.54 -2.66
N ALA A 260 -33.30 12.37 -3.11
CA ALA A 260 -33.72 11.78 -4.37
C ALA A 260 -35.23 11.47 -4.42
N GLN A 261 -35.83 11.10 -3.29
CA GLN A 261 -37.25 10.77 -3.19
C GLN A 261 -38.16 12.02 -3.16
N ASN A 262 -37.65 13.17 -2.71
CA ASN A 262 -38.48 14.33 -2.38
C ASN A 262 -38.48 15.46 -3.42
N THR A 263 -37.42 15.64 -4.23
CA THR A 263 -37.31 16.85 -5.07
C THR A 263 -37.24 16.63 -6.58
N ASN A 264 -37.25 15.39 -7.13
CA ASN A 264 -37.02 15.10 -8.56
C ASN A 264 -35.77 15.80 -9.15
N SER A 265 -34.91 16.34 -8.28
CA SER A 265 -33.72 17.09 -8.62
C SER A 265 -32.59 16.09 -8.86
N THR A 266 -31.84 16.33 -9.94
CA THR A 266 -30.59 15.67 -10.34
C THR A 266 -29.97 14.84 -9.20
N LEU A 267 -30.03 13.51 -9.31
CA LEU A 267 -29.39 12.64 -8.32
C LEU A 267 -27.96 13.10 -8.06
N ASN A 268 -27.58 13.17 -6.79
CA ASN A 268 -26.20 13.26 -6.33
C ASN A 268 -25.38 11.97 -6.60
N ALA A 269 -25.76 11.20 -7.63
CA ALA A 269 -25.12 9.94 -8.05
C ALA A 269 -23.62 10.11 -8.30
N ASN A 270 -23.21 11.32 -8.69
CA ASN A 270 -21.82 11.69 -8.88
C ASN A 270 -21.05 11.72 -7.54
N GLY A 271 -21.58 12.41 -6.53
CA GLY A 271 -20.97 12.46 -5.20
C GLY A 271 -20.91 11.07 -4.57
N GLN A 272 -21.98 10.30 -4.70
CA GLN A 272 -22.08 8.91 -4.26
C GLN A 272 -20.94 8.04 -4.80
N ALA A 273 -20.67 8.09 -6.12
CA ALA A 273 -19.59 7.33 -6.73
C ALA A 273 -18.20 7.70 -6.15
N ILE A 274 -17.96 8.97 -5.80
CA ILE A 274 -16.71 9.37 -5.14
C ILE A 274 -16.63 8.78 -3.74
N GLY A 275 -17.71 8.83 -2.95
CA GLY A 275 -17.75 8.19 -1.64
C GLY A 275 -17.39 6.70 -1.71
N SER A 276 -18.02 5.99 -2.65
CA SER A 276 -17.77 4.59 -2.94
C SER A 276 -16.30 4.30 -3.29
N ILE A 277 -15.66 5.13 -4.13
CA ILE A 277 -14.25 4.96 -4.51
C ILE A 277 -13.33 4.99 -3.31
N PHE A 278 -13.58 5.82 -2.31
CA PHE A 278 -12.70 5.97 -1.16
C PHE A 278 -13.02 5.03 0.01
N LEU A 279 -14.07 4.20 -0.09
CA LEU A 279 -14.46 3.28 1.00
C LEU A 279 -13.34 2.32 1.42
N TRP A 280 -12.48 1.88 0.50
CA TRP A 280 -11.34 1.00 0.83
C TRP A 280 -10.37 1.61 1.86
N LEU A 281 -10.34 2.95 1.98
CA LEU A 281 -9.40 3.65 2.85
C LEU A 281 -9.68 3.32 4.32
N LEU A 282 -10.96 3.11 4.67
CA LEU A 282 -11.38 2.79 6.04
C LEU A 282 -10.80 1.47 6.56
N PRO A 283 -11.00 0.31 5.90
CA PRO A 283 -10.36 -0.95 6.31
C PRO A 283 -8.84 -0.86 6.34
N VAL A 284 -8.23 -0.14 5.39
CA VAL A 284 -6.76 0.01 5.33
C VAL A 284 -6.23 0.81 6.52
N VAL A 285 -6.84 1.94 6.85
CA VAL A 285 -6.41 2.80 7.96
C VAL A 285 -6.64 2.09 9.29
N VAL A 286 -7.82 1.51 9.51
CA VAL A 286 -8.13 0.75 10.73
C VAL A 286 -7.13 -0.40 10.90
N GLY A 287 -6.90 -1.20 9.85
CA GLY A 287 -5.98 -2.32 9.93
C GLY A 287 -4.53 -1.90 10.13
N TRP A 288 -4.07 -0.83 9.50
CA TRP A 288 -2.72 -0.31 9.71
C TRP A 288 -2.53 0.28 11.11
N LEU A 289 -3.52 0.98 11.68
CA LEU A 289 -3.44 1.47 13.06
C LEU A 289 -3.31 0.32 14.06
N GLN A 290 -4.04 -0.78 13.86
CA GLN A 290 -3.89 -1.98 14.70
C GLN A 290 -2.48 -2.60 14.63
N ILE A 291 -1.77 -2.43 13.51
CA ILE A 291 -0.38 -2.90 13.31
C ILE A 291 0.65 -1.86 13.78
N SER A 292 0.26 -0.58 13.92
CA SER A 292 1.15 0.57 13.76
C SER A 292 2.23 0.83 14.81
N PRO A 293 2.22 0.37 16.08
CA PRO A 293 3.38 0.65 16.89
C PRO A 293 4.64 -0.09 16.37
N LYS A 294 4.51 -1.14 15.55
CA LYS A 294 5.65 -1.93 15.07
C LYS A 294 6.48 -1.26 13.95
N CYS A 295 6.15 -0.04 13.53
CA CYS A 295 6.72 0.63 12.35
C CYS A 295 7.69 1.79 12.66
N ASP A 296 8.00 2.10 13.92
CA ASP A 296 8.94 3.18 14.27
C ASP A 296 10.39 2.71 14.08
N HIS A 297 11.08 3.30 13.09
CA HIS A 297 12.45 2.93 12.72
C HIS A 297 13.44 3.12 13.87
N ASP A 298 13.47 4.30 14.48
CA ASP A 298 14.48 4.63 15.50
C ASP A 298 14.28 3.77 16.74
N ARG A 299 13.02 3.53 17.11
CA ARG A 299 12.67 2.69 18.25
C ARG A 299 13.06 1.24 18.04
N VAL A 300 12.73 0.65 16.88
CA VAL A 300 13.06 -0.74 16.58
C VAL A 300 14.58 -0.93 16.50
N HIS A 301 15.31 0.04 15.94
CA HIS A 301 16.77 0.03 15.94
C HIS A 301 17.37 0.11 17.35
N GLN A 302 16.85 0.99 18.21
CA GLN A 302 17.31 1.12 19.60
C GLN A 302 17.05 -0.15 20.42
N ALA A 303 15.86 -0.74 20.28
CA ALA A 303 15.50 -1.99 20.94
C ALA A 303 16.47 -3.13 20.56
N LEU A 304 16.75 -3.27 19.26
CA LEU A 304 17.66 -4.30 18.76
C LEU A 304 19.12 -4.03 19.14
N ASP A 305 19.59 -2.78 19.04
CA ASP A 305 20.95 -2.40 19.43
C ASP A 305 21.17 -2.56 20.95
N ARG A 306 20.13 -2.42 21.78
CA ARG A 306 20.16 -2.72 23.22
C ARG A 306 20.26 -4.21 23.47
N ALA A 307 19.37 -5.02 22.91
CA ALA A 307 19.41 -6.47 23.07
C ALA A 307 20.74 -7.06 22.57
N ASN A 308 21.23 -6.63 21.40
CA ASN A 308 22.48 -7.10 20.82
C ASN A 308 23.75 -6.77 21.62
N LYS A 309 23.67 -5.97 22.70
CA LYS A 309 24.77 -5.79 23.67
C LYS A 309 24.84 -6.93 24.69
N MET A 310 23.76 -7.66 24.90
CA MET A 310 23.62 -8.73 25.88
C MET A 310 23.80 -10.13 25.28
N ALA A 311 23.99 -10.24 23.96
CA ALA A 311 24.11 -11.53 23.28
C ALA A 311 25.46 -12.21 23.57
N TYR A 312 25.42 -13.52 23.80
CA TYR A 312 26.55 -14.42 24.02
C TYR A 312 26.75 -15.39 22.83
N VAL A 313 28.01 -15.76 22.59
CA VAL A 313 28.45 -16.72 21.57
C VAL A 313 29.30 -17.80 22.23
N ALA A 314 29.18 -19.04 21.78
CA ALA A 314 30.01 -20.13 22.27
C ALA A 314 31.48 -19.93 21.88
N SER A 315 32.41 -20.21 22.81
CA SER A 315 33.85 -20.25 22.55
C SER A 315 34.32 -21.69 22.36
N ASP A 316 35.50 -21.87 21.76
CA ASP A 316 36.13 -23.19 21.64
C ASP A 316 36.52 -23.78 22.99
N ASP A 317 36.74 -22.92 24.00
CA ASP A 317 37.02 -23.30 25.38
C ASP A 317 35.78 -23.77 26.17
N GLY A 318 34.60 -23.75 25.55
CA GLY A 318 33.32 -24.17 26.16
C GLY A 318 32.64 -23.11 27.03
N GLU A 319 33.34 -22.04 27.43
CA GLU A 319 32.76 -20.90 28.14
C GLU A 319 32.18 -19.85 27.17
N PRO A 320 30.96 -19.36 27.39
CA PRO A 320 30.32 -18.39 26.51
C PRO A 320 30.94 -16.99 26.67
N ILE A 321 31.21 -16.33 25.55
CA ILE A 321 31.80 -14.98 25.48
C ILE A 321 30.78 -14.01 24.89
N LEU A 322 30.81 -12.75 25.32
CA LEU A 322 29.97 -11.70 24.75
C LEU A 322 30.21 -11.57 23.23
N ALA A 323 29.14 -11.57 22.44
CA ALA A 323 29.18 -11.45 20.98
C ALA A 323 29.92 -10.18 20.51
N SER A 324 29.87 -9.12 21.32
CA SER A 324 30.54 -7.84 21.03
C SER A 324 32.06 -7.90 21.09
N LYS A 325 32.64 -8.87 21.81
CA LYS A 325 34.08 -9.07 21.92
C LYS A 325 34.64 -9.87 20.74
N VAL A 326 33.83 -10.72 20.13
CA VAL A 326 34.24 -11.63 19.04
C VAL A 326 34.10 -10.97 17.68
N SER A 327 32.92 -10.41 17.38
CA SER A 327 32.63 -9.86 16.06
C SER A 327 31.79 -8.58 16.16
N ARG A 328 31.81 -7.77 15.09
CA ARG A 328 30.83 -6.69 14.91
C ARG A 328 29.49 -7.20 14.36
N GLN A 329 29.48 -8.39 13.79
CA GLN A 329 28.25 -9.00 13.28
C GLN A 329 27.40 -9.54 14.44
N ARG A 330 26.09 -9.61 14.22
CA ARG A 330 25.11 -10.11 15.19
C ARG A 330 24.22 -11.12 14.48
N ALA A 331 23.76 -12.13 15.22
CA ALA A 331 22.90 -13.19 14.71
C ALA A 331 21.63 -12.62 14.05
N ILE A 332 20.98 -11.67 14.72
CA ILE A 332 19.82 -10.94 14.21
C ILE A 332 20.19 -9.45 14.15
N TYR A 333 20.10 -8.87 12.96
CA TYR A 333 20.38 -7.45 12.77
C TYR A 333 19.49 -6.85 11.67
N LEU A 334 19.41 -5.52 11.67
CA LEU A 334 18.75 -4.76 10.62
C LEU A 334 19.80 -4.28 9.63
N GLN A 335 19.59 -4.54 8.34
CA GLN A 335 20.54 -4.21 7.29
C GLN A 335 20.85 -2.70 7.28
N LYS A 336 22.03 -2.32 7.77
CA LYS A 336 22.59 -0.97 7.61
C LYS A 336 23.26 -0.87 6.23
N ARG A 337 22.96 0.23 5.52
CA ARG A 337 23.31 0.62 4.13
C ARG A 337 24.55 -0.10 3.55
N LEU A 338 24.39 -0.88 2.47
CA LEU A 338 25.54 -1.44 1.71
C LEU A 338 25.30 -1.46 0.18
N GLY A 339 26.33 -1.12 -0.59
CA GLY A 339 26.49 -1.35 -2.04
C GLY A 339 25.70 -0.44 -3.00
N GLU A 340 26.35 0.05 -4.06
CA GLU A 340 25.76 0.98 -5.04
C GLU A 340 24.62 0.38 -5.89
N ILE A 341 24.70 -0.92 -6.23
CA ILE A 341 23.76 -1.57 -7.16
C ILE A 341 22.39 -1.88 -6.51
N HIS A 342 22.36 -2.10 -5.20
CA HIS A 342 21.14 -2.44 -4.45
C HIS A 342 20.60 -1.28 -3.60
N ARG A 343 21.13 -0.06 -3.78
CA ARG A 343 20.79 1.12 -2.97
C ARG A 343 19.28 1.40 -2.94
N ASP A 344 18.60 1.28 -4.08
CA ASP A 344 17.14 1.51 -4.19
C ASP A 344 16.32 0.40 -3.53
N GLN A 345 16.81 -0.84 -3.49
CA GLN A 345 16.16 -1.96 -2.79
C GLN A 345 16.32 -1.83 -1.29
N VAL A 346 17.56 -1.65 -0.83
CA VAL A 346 17.89 -1.54 0.59
C VAL A 346 17.17 -0.35 1.22
N LYS A 347 17.07 0.79 0.52
CA LYS A 347 16.31 1.95 1.00
C LYS A 347 14.83 1.65 1.22
N LEU A 348 14.22 0.82 0.36
CA LEU A 348 12.80 0.45 0.50
C LEU A 348 12.58 -0.55 1.63
N GLU A 349 13.46 -1.54 1.75
CA GLU A 349 13.40 -2.47 2.89
C GLU A 349 13.58 -1.73 4.22
N GLN A 350 14.39 -0.66 4.23
CA GLN A 350 14.58 0.20 5.41
C GLN A 350 13.39 1.12 5.70
N SER A 351 12.60 1.47 4.69
CA SER A 351 11.42 2.31 4.88
C SER A 351 10.39 1.50 5.65
N THR A 352 10.10 1.81 6.91
CA THR A 352 9.27 0.99 7.80
C THR A 352 7.76 1.15 7.57
N ALA A 353 7.34 2.09 6.71
CA ALA A 353 5.93 2.30 6.40
C ALA A 353 5.26 0.98 5.92
N PRO A 354 4.04 0.64 6.39
CA PRO A 354 3.40 -0.64 6.10
C PRO A 354 3.25 -0.96 4.61
N ILE A 355 3.08 0.07 3.78
CA ILE A 355 2.92 -0.10 2.33
C ILE A 355 4.13 -0.74 1.65
N TYR A 356 5.34 -0.65 2.22
CA TYR A 356 6.53 -1.29 1.62
C TYR A 356 6.70 -2.77 2.02
N ASN A 357 5.75 -3.38 2.73
CA ASN A 357 5.79 -4.81 3.08
C ASN A 357 5.93 -5.71 1.84
N TYR A 358 5.41 -5.30 0.67
CA TYR A 358 5.60 -6.03 -0.60
C TYR A 358 7.09 -6.25 -0.97
N ALA A 359 7.99 -5.38 -0.50
CA ALA A 359 9.43 -5.50 -0.77
C ALA A 359 10.17 -6.38 0.24
N ARG A 360 9.57 -6.63 1.41
CA ARG A 360 10.22 -7.25 2.58
C ARG A 360 9.76 -8.68 2.86
N PHE A 361 8.56 -9.06 2.41
CA PHE A 361 7.97 -10.35 2.80
C PHE A 361 8.82 -11.57 2.41
N LEU A 362 9.53 -11.53 1.27
CA LEU A 362 10.40 -12.62 0.81
C LEU A 362 11.66 -12.79 1.66
N PRO A 363 12.52 -11.76 1.82
CA PRO A 363 13.69 -11.87 2.67
C PRO A 363 13.32 -12.11 4.14
N TRP A 364 12.21 -11.56 4.62
CA TRP A 364 11.69 -11.83 5.96
C TRP A 364 11.25 -13.29 6.13
N ALA A 365 10.50 -13.86 5.18
CA ALA A 365 10.07 -15.26 5.26
C ALA A 365 11.28 -16.22 5.24
N ALA A 366 12.33 -15.90 4.48
CA ALA A 366 13.58 -16.65 4.49
C ALA A 366 14.30 -16.57 5.86
N ALA A 367 14.41 -15.38 6.44
CA ALA A 367 15.00 -15.17 7.76
C ALA A 367 14.23 -15.93 8.86
N VAL A 368 12.90 -15.94 8.79
CA VAL A 368 12.05 -16.67 9.74
C VAL A 368 12.25 -18.18 9.62
N GLU A 369 12.35 -18.71 8.39
CA GLU A 369 12.64 -20.14 8.22
C GLU A 369 14.01 -20.53 8.78
N ASP A 370 15.02 -19.67 8.65
CA ASP A 370 16.35 -19.95 9.23
C ASP A 370 16.30 -20.03 10.76
N VAL A 371 15.55 -19.14 11.41
CA VAL A 371 15.30 -19.19 12.87
C VAL A 371 14.43 -20.40 13.24
N TYR A 372 13.36 -20.67 12.49
CA TYR A 372 12.47 -21.81 12.73
C TYR A 372 13.22 -23.14 12.65
N LEU A 373 14.04 -23.35 11.60
CA LEU A 373 14.84 -24.56 11.47
C LEU A 373 15.77 -24.71 12.66
N ALA A 374 16.36 -23.61 13.15
CA ALA A 374 17.22 -23.66 14.30
C ALA A 374 16.51 -24.12 15.58
N PHE A 375 15.33 -23.55 15.86
CA PHE A 375 14.50 -23.96 16.99
C PHE A 375 13.97 -25.40 16.85
N ARG A 376 13.59 -25.82 15.64
CA ARG A 376 13.09 -27.17 15.37
C ARG A 376 14.14 -28.22 15.69
N GLU A 377 15.35 -28.09 15.13
CA GLU A 377 16.42 -29.07 15.36
C GLU A 377 16.83 -29.10 16.85
N ALA A 378 16.87 -27.95 17.52
CA ALA A 378 17.16 -27.88 18.96
C ALA A 378 16.07 -28.58 19.80
N SER A 379 14.80 -28.39 19.44
CA SER A 379 13.65 -29.05 20.09
C SER A 379 13.66 -30.55 19.86
N GLU A 380 13.90 -31.03 18.64
CA GLU A 380 13.95 -32.47 18.34
C GLU A 380 15.06 -33.20 19.11
N ARG A 381 16.22 -32.56 19.32
CA ARG A 381 17.32 -33.13 20.13
C ARG A 381 17.03 -33.10 21.62
N THR A 382 16.38 -32.05 22.09
CA THR A 382 15.89 -31.95 23.47
C THR A 382 14.90 -33.06 23.78
N ASP A 383 13.93 -33.32 22.89
CA ASP A 383 12.93 -34.39 23.04
C ASP A 383 13.61 -35.79 23.09
N ARG A 384 14.74 -35.95 22.41
CA ARG A 384 15.57 -37.18 22.45
C ARG A 384 16.54 -37.25 23.62
N HIS A 385 16.55 -36.24 24.49
CA HIS A 385 17.46 -36.16 25.62
C HIS A 385 18.95 -36.16 25.19
N GLU A 386 19.26 -35.53 24.05
CA GLU A 386 20.63 -35.37 23.56
C GLU A 386 21.19 -33.99 24.02
N PRO A 387 22.22 -33.95 24.90
CA PRO A 387 22.87 -32.70 25.29
C PRO A 387 23.73 -32.13 24.15
N VAL A 388 24.01 -30.84 24.19
CA VAL A 388 24.87 -30.15 23.21
C VAL A 388 26.30 -30.68 23.27
N ASP A 389 26.83 -30.82 24.48
CA ASP A 389 28.09 -31.51 24.71
C ASP A 389 27.90 -33.03 24.55
N LYS A 390 28.51 -33.61 23.51
CA LYS A 390 28.38 -35.04 23.19
C LYS A 390 28.95 -35.96 24.27
N GLN A 391 29.82 -35.43 25.12
CA GLN A 391 30.42 -36.13 26.25
C GLN A 391 29.58 -36.03 27.53
N GLY A 392 28.62 -35.10 27.57
CA GLY A 392 27.75 -34.89 28.72
C GLY A 392 26.62 -35.91 28.83
N VAL A 393 26.16 -36.16 30.06
CA VAL A 393 24.92 -36.91 30.32
C VAL A 393 23.77 -35.91 30.40
N TRP A 394 22.61 -36.28 29.86
CA TRP A 394 21.41 -35.44 29.94
C TRP A 394 20.95 -35.27 31.38
N GLU A 395 20.90 -34.03 31.85
CA GLU A 395 20.36 -33.67 33.16
C GLU A 395 18.90 -33.21 33.01
N HIS A 396 17.98 -33.73 33.83
CA HIS A 396 16.58 -33.31 33.77
C HIS A 396 16.40 -31.86 34.27
N GLY A 397 15.44 -31.15 33.70
CA GLY A 397 15.07 -29.81 34.16
C GLY A 397 14.40 -29.82 35.54
N ASP A 398 14.56 -28.72 36.27
CA ASP A 398 13.95 -28.49 37.59
C ASP A 398 12.75 -27.54 37.50
N ARG A 399 12.08 -27.23 38.62
CA ARG A 399 10.98 -26.24 38.67
C ARG A 399 11.35 -24.85 38.10
N HIS A 400 12.63 -24.51 38.07
CA HIS A 400 13.12 -23.21 37.58
C HIS A 400 13.52 -23.25 36.10
N TRP A 401 13.83 -24.43 35.55
CA TRP A 401 14.39 -24.59 34.22
C TRP A 401 13.73 -25.77 33.50
N SER A 402 12.99 -25.51 32.43
CA SER A 402 12.40 -26.58 31.62
C SER A 402 13.46 -27.49 30.98
N ILE A 403 14.62 -26.93 30.64
CA ILE A 403 15.81 -27.64 30.18
C ILE A 403 16.98 -27.21 31.07
N HIS A 404 17.70 -28.16 31.65
CA HIS A 404 18.83 -27.83 32.53
C HIS A 404 19.92 -27.05 31.77
N PRO A 405 20.46 -25.94 32.32
CA PRO A 405 21.45 -25.09 31.63
C PRO A 405 22.69 -25.82 31.11
N ARG A 406 23.13 -26.89 31.79
CA ARG A 406 24.29 -27.70 31.36
C ARG A 406 24.06 -28.41 30.03
N ASN A 407 22.84 -28.85 29.74
CA ASN A 407 22.54 -29.51 28.47
C ASN A 407 22.61 -28.56 27.27
N ARG A 408 22.56 -27.25 27.54
CA ARG A 408 22.54 -26.15 26.55
C ARG A 408 23.91 -25.48 26.38
N ARG A 409 24.98 -26.04 26.96
CA ARG A 409 26.36 -25.56 26.82
C ARG A 409 27.21 -26.50 25.97
N GLY A 410 28.18 -25.93 25.27
CA GLY A 410 29.15 -26.66 24.47
C GLY A 410 30.06 -25.70 23.68
N SER A 411 31.05 -26.28 22.99
CA SER A 411 31.95 -25.50 22.13
C SER A 411 31.25 -24.95 20.89
N THR A 412 31.88 -23.99 20.21
CA THR A 412 31.41 -23.39 18.94
C THR A 412 30.92 -24.43 17.93
N THR A 413 31.70 -25.52 17.78
CA THR A 413 31.39 -26.60 16.84
C THR A 413 30.22 -27.45 17.30
N GLN A 414 30.18 -27.80 18.60
CA GLN A 414 29.09 -28.59 19.20
C GLN A 414 27.75 -27.84 19.10
N VAL A 415 27.73 -26.55 19.43
CA VAL A 415 26.54 -25.69 19.34
C VAL A 415 26.10 -25.52 17.89
N SER A 416 27.04 -25.29 16.96
CA SER A 416 26.72 -25.22 15.54
C SER A 416 26.13 -26.53 15.03
N ASP A 417 26.70 -27.67 15.44
CA ASP A 417 26.22 -29.00 15.05
C ASP A 417 24.88 -29.35 15.67
N TYR A 418 24.55 -28.79 16.84
CA TYR A 418 23.26 -29.01 17.52
C TYR A 418 22.07 -28.56 16.67
N VAL A 419 22.26 -27.49 15.91
CA VAL A 419 21.23 -26.81 15.13
C VAL A 419 21.22 -27.26 13.66
N LYS A 420 22.20 -28.07 13.25
CA LYS A 420 22.27 -28.62 11.89
C LYS A 420 21.33 -29.82 11.72
N MET A 421 20.65 -29.82 10.59
CA MET A 421 19.84 -30.94 10.12
C MET A 421 20.70 -32.20 9.96
N ARG A 422 20.27 -33.33 10.54
CA ARG A 422 20.99 -34.61 10.47
C ARG A 422 21.00 -35.13 9.02
N THR A 423 22.17 -35.23 8.40
CA THR A 423 22.35 -35.50 6.96
C THR A 423 22.07 -36.94 6.50
N SER A 424 21.29 -37.76 7.22
CA SER A 424 21.29 -39.22 6.97
C SER A 424 20.06 -39.85 6.29
N GLU A 425 18.89 -39.21 6.13
CA GLU A 425 17.72 -39.96 5.58
C GLU A 425 16.84 -39.23 4.57
N ILE A 426 17.07 -37.94 4.28
CA ILE A 426 16.25 -37.21 3.30
C ILE A 426 17.18 -36.34 2.45
N PRO A 427 17.19 -36.46 1.10
CA PRO A 427 17.91 -35.51 0.28
C PRO A 427 17.42 -34.12 0.66
N SER A 428 18.34 -33.25 1.09
CA SER A 428 18.05 -31.89 1.57
C SER A 428 16.91 -31.32 0.73
N PRO A 429 15.70 -31.08 1.29
CA PRO A 429 14.58 -30.62 0.49
C PRO A 429 15.08 -29.41 -0.26
N ARG A 430 15.00 -29.42 -1.60
CA ARG A 430 15.46 -28.31 -2.44
C ARG A 430 14.93 -27.04 -1.80
N ARG A 431 15.80 -26.28 -1.12
CA ARG A 431 15.44 -25.12 -0.29
C ARG A 431 14.58 -24.26 -1.20
N SER A 432 13.27 -24.22 -0.95
CA SER A 432 12.37 -23.54 -1.88
C SER A 432 12.81 -22.09 -1.86
N ARG A 433 13.11 -21.51 -3.02
CA ARG A 433 13.67 -20.14 -3.11
C ARG A 433 12.74 -19.08 -2.50
N LEU A 434 11.51 -19.45 -2.20
CA LEU A 434 10.44 -18.61 -1.68
C LEU A 434 10.06 -18.93 -0.22
N GLY A 435 10.53 -20.02 0.38
CA GLY A 435 10.03 -20.51 1.67
C GLY A 435 8.67 -21.24 1.58
N PRO A 436 8.27 -22.02 2.61
CA PRO A 436 7.02 -22.76 2.61
C PRO A 436 5.81 -21.83 2.78
N GLY A 437 4.73 -22.12 2.06
CA GLY A 437 3.45 -21.40 2.18
C GLY A 437 3.46 -19.93 1.72
N VAL A 438 4.57 -19.41 1.17
CA VAL A 438 4.63 -18.02 0.68
C VAL A 438 3.70 -17.79 -0.51
N LEU A 439 3.60 -18.75 -1.45
CA LEU A 439 2.70 -18.63 -2.60
C LEU A 439 1.23 -18.59 -2.18
N ALA A 440 0.81 -19.41 -1.23
CA ALA A 440 -0.57 -19.42 -0.74
C ALA A 440 -0.94 -18.09 -0.08
N ARG A 441 -0.05 -17.56 0.79
CA ARG A 441 -0.24 -16.24 1.41
C ARG A 441 -0.27 -15.11 0.39
N PHE A 442 0.62 -15.18 -0.60
CA PHE A 442 0.67 -14.24 -1.71
C PHE A 442 -0.65 -14.23 -2.49
N LEU A 443 -1.15 -15.39 -2.90
CA LEU A 443 -2.40 -15.51 -3.67
C LEU A 443 -3.60 -15.05 -2.85
N LEU A 444 -3.71 -15.46 -1.59
CA LEU A 444 -4.81 -15.05 -0.71
C LEU A 444 -4.79 -13.53 -0.45
N ALA A 445 -3.62 -12.94 -0.15
CA ALA A 445 -3.49 -11.50 0.00
C ALA A 445 -3.85 -10.74 -1.30
N SER A 446 -3.52 -11.30 -2.46
CA SER A 446 -3.85 -10.72 -3.76
C SER A 446 -5.36 -10.73 -4.01
N ILE A 447 -6.04 -11.85 -3.73
CA ILE A 447 -7.50 -11.98 -3.86
C ILE A 447 -8.18 -10.96 -2.95
N LEU A 448 -7.83 -10.93 -1.66
CA LEU A 448 -8.42 -9.98 -0.70
C LEU A 448 -8.22 -8.52 -1.12
N ALA A 449 -7.04 -8.17 -1.63
CA ALA A 449 -6.74 -6.81 -2.07
C ALA A 449 -7.50 -6.40 -3.35
N ILE A 450 -7.60 -7.32 -4.32
CA ILE A 450 -8.35 -7.10 -5.56
C ILE A 450 -9.84 -7.00 -5.23
N CYS A 451 -10.38 -7.89 -4.39
CA CYS A 451 -11.77 -7.84 -3.92
C CYS A 451 -12.07 -6.51 -3.24
N LEU A 452 -11.23 -6.05 -2.31
CA LEU A 452 -11.44 -4.75 -1.65
C LEU A 452 -11.39 -3.59 -2.64
N THR A 453 -10.39 -3.57 -3.53
CA THR A 453 -10.22 -2.45 -4.47
C THR A 453 -11.35 -2.40 -5.49
N TRP A 454 -11.68 -3.53 -6.13
CA TRP A 454 -12.72 -3.56 -7.15
C TRP A 454 -14.13 -3.62 -6.55
N GLY A 455 -14.28 -4.06 -5.31
CA GLY A 455 -15.52 -3.89 -4.56
C GLY A 455 -15.87 -2.41 -4.39
N SER A 456 -14.90 -1.56 -4.06
CA SER A 456 -15.15 -0.12 -3.89
C SER A 456 -15.12 0.66 -5.21
N VAL A 457 -14.04 0.53 -5.99
CA VAL A 457 -13.86 1.27 -7.26
C VAL A 457 -14.78 0.72 -8.35
N GLY A 458 -14.94 -0.60 -8.43
CA GLY A 458 -15.77 -1.23 -9.44
C GLY A 458 -17.24 -0.88 -9.27
N ALA A 459 -17.71 -0.75 -8.04
CA ALA A 459 -19.09 -0.36 -7.81
C ALA A 459 -19.34 1.12 -8.16
N ALA A 460 -18.40 2.03 -7.88
CA ALA A 460 -18.44 3.39 -8.41
C ALA A 460 -18.42 3.45 -9.95
N VAL A 461 -17.64 2.56 -10.59
CA VAL A 461 -17.65 2.39 -12.05
C VAL A 461 -19.02 1.91 -12.53
N LEU A 462 -19.62 0.92 -11.87
CA LEU A 462 -20.94 0.38 -12.24
C LEU A 462 -22.04 1.43 -12.09
N VAL A 463 -22.05 2.17 -10.98
CA VAL A 463 -22.99 3.28 -10.76
C VAL A 463 -22.86 4.28 -11.91
N ALA A 464 -21.64 4.76 -12.20
CA ALA A 464 -21.41 5.71 -13.28
C ALA A 464 -21.63 5.15 -14.69
N PHE A 465 -21.53 3.82 -14.88
CA PHE A 465 -21.74 3.13 -16.16
C PHE A 465 -23.24 2.92 -16.46
N PHE A 466 -24.04 2.66 -15.43
CA PHE A 466 -25.48 2.43 -15.57
C PHE A 466 -26.31 3.71 -15.52
N THR A 467 -25.73 4.84 -15.13
CA THR A 467 -26.38 6.14 -15.31
C THR A 467 -26.69 6.40 -16.79
N PRO A 468 -27.90 6.88 -17.13
CA PRO A 468 -28.32 7.12 -18.51
C PRO A 468 -27.31 7.90 -19.36
N THR A 469 -27.26 7.53 -20.65
CA THR A 469 -26.06 7.30 -21.50
C THR A 469 -25.18 6.13 -21.04
N LYS A 470 -25.78 4.94 -20.98
CA LYS A 470 -25.08 3.69 -20.59
C LYS A 470 -23.79 3.51 -21.38
N GLY A 471 -22.67 3.32 -20.68
CA GLY A 471 -21.37 3.09 -21.29
C GLY A 471 -20.19 3.68 -20.54
N ILE A 472 -19.02 3.62 -21.18
CA ILE A 472 -17.80 4.25 -20.65
C ILE A 472 -17.85 5.74 -21.02
N ALA A 473 -18.03 6.57 -19.99
CA ALA A 473 -18.09 8.02 -20.05
C ALA A 473 -16.83 8.64 -19.44
N CYS A 474 -16.71 9.97 -19.43
CA CYS A 474 -15.57 10.65 -18.79
C CYS A 474 -15.43 10.30 -17.30
N ARG A 475 -16.54 10.17 -16.56
CA ARG A 475 -16.55 9.82 -15.13
C ARG A 475 -16.21 8.33 -14.91
N SER A 476 -17.02 7.42 -15.46
CA SER A 476 -16.79 5.97 -15.32
C SER A 476 -15.44 5.53 -15.89
N GLY A 477 -14.99 6.14 -17.00
CA GLY A 477 -13.66 5.95 -17.56
C GLY A 477 -12.54 6.46 -16.65
N SER A 478 -12.72 7.60 -15.97
CA SER A 478 -11.74 8.12 -15.00
C SER A 478 -11.56 7.18 -13.81
N TYR A 479 -12.66 6.59 -13.30
CA TYR A 479 -12.63 5.64 -12.19
C TYR A 479 -12.06 4.29 -12.62
N LEU A 480 -12.41 3.81 -13.82
CA LEU A 480 -11.85 2.60 -14.42
C LEU A 480 -10.34 2.74 -14.63
N LEU A 481 -9.89 3.90 -15.12
CA LEU A 481 -8.47 4.22 -15.24
C LEU A 481 -7.78 4.19 -13.88
N TYR A 482 -8.39 4.78 -12.85
CA TYR A 482 -7.85 4.75 -11.49
C TYR A 482 -7.69 3.32 -10.95
N GLY A 483 -8.73 2.48 -11.07
CA GLY A 483 -8.70 1.09 -10.63
C GLY A 483 -7.71 0.23 -11.40
N THR A 484 -7.65 0.36 -12.72
CA THR A 484 -6.68 -0.36 -13.57
C THR A 484 -5.23 0.08 -13.33
N CYS A 485 -4.96 1.38 -13.21
CA CYS A 485 -3.65 1.87 -12.83
C CYS A 485 -3.24 1.38 -11.44
N SER A 486 -4.17 1.33 -10.47
CA SER A 486 -3.91 0.77 -9.14
C SER A 486 -3.43 -0.67 -9.19
N THR A 487 -4.12 -1.55 -9.94
CA THR A 487 -3.74 -2.96 -10.07
C THR A 487 -2.42 -3.13 -10.83
N LEU A 488 -2.19 -2.33 -11.87
CA LEU A 488 -0.92 -2.32 -12.60
C LEU A 488 0.26 -1.92 -11.71
N VAL A 489 0.11 -0.87 -10.90
CA VAL A 489 1.14 -0.45 -9.92
C VAL A 489 1.46 -1.61 -8.98
N TRP A 490 0.44 -2.26 -8.41
CA TRP A 490 0.62 -3.39 -7.51
C TRP A 490 1.40 -4.53 -8.20
N MET A 491 1.00 -4.93 -9.42
CA MET A 491 1.70 -5.96 -10.18
C MET A 491 3.17 -5.61 -10.45
N LEU A 492 3.44 -4.39 -10.91
CA LEU A 492 4.81 -3.92 -11.20
C LEU A 492 5.71 -3.99 -9.96
N LEU A 493 5.19 -3.59 -8.79
CA LEU A 493 5.95 -3.55 -7.54
C LEU A 493 6.17 -4.93 -6.94
N VAL A 494 5.19 -5.82 -7.00
CA VAL A 494 5.33 -7.22 -6.57
C VAL A 494 6.32 -7.96 -7.46
N ILE A 495 6.20 -7.84 -8.80
CA ILE A 495 7.13 -8.49 -9.74
C ILE A 495 8.55 -7.96 -9.52
N SER A 496 8.70 -6.64 -9.33
CA SER A 496 9.98 -6.03 -8.96
C SER A 496 10.59 -6.65 -7.69
N SER A 497 9.77 -6.89 -6.66
CA SER A 497 10.22 -7.53 -5.41
C SER A 497 10.71 -8.97 -5.66
N GLY A 498 9.96 -9.76 -6.41
CA GLY A 498 10.36 -11.12 -6.77
C GLY A 498 11.67 -11.16 -7.57
N LEU A 499 11.83 -10.27 -8.55
CA LEU A 499 13.06 -10.14 -9.34
C LEU A 499 14.26 -9.68 -8.49
N ALA A 500 14.04 -8.75 -7.55
CA ALA A 500 15.07 -8.28 -6.64
C ALA A 500 15.53 -9.40 -5.69
N HIS A 501 14.60 -10.17 -5.14
CA HIS A 501 14.89 -11.34 -4.32
C HIS A 501 15.69 -12.38 -5.12
N TYR A 502 15.28 -12.67 -6.37
CA TYR A 502 16.01 -13.55 -7.26
C TYR A 502 17.45 -13.07 -7.55
N ALA A 503 17.64 -11.77 -7.80
CA ALA A 503 18.96 -11.17 -8.02
C ALA A 503 19.86 -11.23 -6.77
N SER A 504 19.27 -11.19 -5.57
CA SER A 504 19.99 -11.25 -4.29
C SER A 504 20.62 -12.61 -3.98
N PHE A 505 20.13 -13.71 -4.56
CA PHE A 505 20.66 -15.06 -4.39
C PHE A 505 21.92 -15.37 -5.24
N ALA A 506 22.57 -14.37 -5.82
CA ALA A 506 23.83 -14.58 -6.54
C ALA A 506 24.87 -15.27 -5.62
N LYS A 507 25.46 -16.38 -6.08
CA LYS A 507 26.42 -17.18 -5.30
C LYS A 507 27.56 -16.27 -4.80
N SER A 508 27.74 -16.22 -3.49
CA SER A 508 28.90 -15.57 -2.88
C SER A 508 30.06 -16.55 -2.85
N TYR A 509 31.20 -16.18 -3.44
CA TYR A 509 32.46 -16.91 -3.30
C TYR A 509 33.48 -15.97 -2.66
N ARG A 510 34.02 -16.33 -1.48
CA ARG A 510 34.92 -15.47 -0.67
C ARG A 510 34.38 -14.03 -0.45
N GLY A 511 33.08 -13.90 -0.17
CA GLY A 511 32.45 -12.60 0.06
C GLY A 511 32.27 -11.73 -1.19
N ARG A 512 32.57 -12.23 -2.39
CA ARG A 512 32.25 -11.56 -3.67
C ARG A 512 31.06 -12.25 -4.32
N TYR A 513 30.01 -11.48 -4.58
CA TYR A 513 28.84 -11.91 -5.34
C TYR A 513 29.24 -12.19 -6.80
N ILE A 514 29.12 -13.45 -7.23
CA ILE A 514 29.28 -13.82 -8.63
C ILE A 514 27.95 -13.56 -9.34
N HIS A 515 27.81 -12.37 -9.91
CA HIS A 515 26.65 -12.01 -10.70
C HIS A 515 26.71 -12.68 -12.08
N THR A 516 25.80 -13.62 -12.33
CA THR A 516 25.53 -14.08 -13.69
C THR A 516 24.85 -12.97 -14.50
N ARG A 517 24.95 -13.02 -15.83
CA ARG A 517 24.20 -12.08 -16.71
C ARG A 517 22.71 -12.04 -16.37
N THR A 518 22.12 -13.19 -16.02
CA THR A 518 20.71 -13.30 -15.63
C THR A 518 20.38 -12.54 -14.33
N THR A 519 21.20 -12.67 -13.28
CA THR A 519 20.98 -11.93 -12.01
C THR A 519 21.15 -10.42 -12.19
N ARG A 520 22.07 -9.99 -13.06
CA ARG A 520 22.25 -8.56 -13.39
C ARG A 520 21.06 -8.00 -14.16
N VAL A 521 20.57 -8.71 -15.18
CA VAL A 521 19.37 -8.30 -15.93
C VAL A 521 18.14 -8.27 -15.02
N ALA A 522 17.96 -9.27 -14.16
CA ALA A 522 16.88 -9.29 -13.18
C ALA A 522 16.94 -8.10 -12.21
N GLY A 523 18.14 -7.76 -11.71
CA GLY A 523 18.34 -6.58 -10.86
C GLY A 523 18.00 -5.26 -11.57
N ILE A 524 18.43 -5.08 -12.83
CA ILE A 524 18.10 -3.88 -13.62
C ILE A 524 16.60 -3.80 -13.88
N LEU A 525 15.97 -4.90 -14.30
CA LEU A 525 14.54 -4.97 -14.55
C LEU A 525 13.73 -4.66 -13.28
N ALA A 526 14.15 -5.21 -12.13
CA ALA A 526 13.54 -4.92 -10.83
C ALA A 526 13.55 -3.42 -10.51
N ILE A 527 14.67 -2.74 -10.75
CA ILE A 527 14.81 -1.30 -10.53
C ILE A 527 13.90 -0.51 -11.48
N THR A 528 13.87 -0.88 -12.76
CA THR A 528 13.05 -0.20 -13.77
C THR A 528 11.57 -0.32 -13.47
N LEU A 529 11.05 -1.54 -13.26
CA LEU A 529 9.64 -1.78 -12.93
C LEU A 529 9.20 -1.01 -11.69
N ARG A 530 10.08 -0.91 -10.70
CA ARG A 530 9.83 -0.16 -9.47
C ARG A 530 9.73 1.33 -9.68
N ARG A 531 10.66 1.91 -10.45
CA ARG A 531 10.64 3.35 -10.75
C ARG A 531 9.37 3.70 -11.54
N VAL A 532 9.05 2.89 -12.53
CA VAL A 532 7.81 3.03 -13.30
C VAL A 532 6.58 2.90 -12.40
N GLY A 533 6.51 1.88 -11.54
CA GLY A 533 5.38 1.69 -10.63
C GLY A 533 5.19 2.85 -9.65
N LYS A 534 6.27 3.42 -9.10
CA LYS A 534 6.19 4.60 -8.22
C LYS A 534 5.72 5.86 -8.95
N ILE A 535 6.24 6.09 -10.16
CA ILE A 535 5.83 7.24 -10.99
C ILE A 535 4.35 7.10 -11.37
N LEU A 536 3.94 5.90 -11.81
CA LEU A 536 2.56 5.61 -12.17
C LEU A 536 1.62 5.80 -10.98
N ALA A 537 2.02 5.37 -9.76
CA ALA A 537 1.24 5.62 -8.55
C ALA A 537 1.11 7.12 -8.23
N ALA A 538 2.19 7.89 -8.34
CA ALA A 538 2.13 9.33 -8.12
C ALA A 538 1.21 10.04 -9.13
N LEU A 539 1.28 9.64 -10.40
CA LEU A 539 0.39 10.13 -11.45
C LEU A 539 -1.07 9.71 -11.20
N ASN A 540 -1.31 8.46 -10.79
CA ASN A 540 -2.66 7.96 -10.49
C ASN A 540 -3.27 8.64 -9.26
N SER A 541 -2.44 8.95 -8.26
CA SER A 541 -2.83 9.72 -7.09
C SER A 541 -3.19 11.17 -7.45
N ALA A 542 -2.44 11.80 -8.35
CA ALA A 542 -2.78 13.14 -8.84
C ALA A 542 -4.06 13.10 -9.69
N TRP A 543 -4.21 12.07 -10.53
CA TRP A 543 -5.37 11.86 -11.37
C TRP A 543 -6.66 11.73 -10.57
N ILE A 544 -6.70 10.90 -9.53
CA ILE A 544 -7.95 10.73 -8.76
C ILE A 544 -8.38 12.01 -8.04
N LEU A 545 -7.43 12.79 -7.51
CA LEU A 545 -7.72 14.09 -6.90
C LEU A 545 -8.19 15.11 -7.94
N ALA A 546 -7.53 15.17 -9.10
CA ALA A 546 -7.94 16.03 -10.20
C ALA A 546 -9.32 15.64 -10.75
N ALA A 547 -9.62 14.35 -10.89
CA ALA A 547 -10.92 13.85 -11.31
C ALA A 547 -12.03 14.25 -10.33
N CYS A 548 -11.77 14.21 -9.02
CA CYS A 548 -12.72 14.71 -8.02
C CYS A 548 -12.95 16.23 -8.18
N LEU A 549 -11.89 17.02 -8.34
CA LEU A 549 -12.01 18.47 -8.52
C LEU A 549 -12.75 18.83 -9.83
N PHE A 550 -12.44 18.14 -10.93
CA PHE A 550 -13.13 18.32 -12.21
C PHE A 550 -14.61 17.94 -12.12
N GLN A 551 -14.93 16.92 -11.34
CA GLN A 551 -16.30 16.50 -11.13
C GLN A 551 -17.12 17.50 -10.31
N PHE A 552 -16.54 18.03 -9.24
CA PHE A 552 -17.23 19.03 -8.40
C PHE A 552 -17.24 20.43 -9.02
N GLY A 553 -16.27 20.75 -9.87
CA GLY A 553 -16.15 22.05 -10.53
C GLY A 553 -16.87 22.15 -11.88
N SER A 554 -17.82 21.23 -12.15
CA SER A 554 -18.60 21.16 -13.39
C SER A 554 -17.78 21.02 -14.69
N PHE A 555 -16.51 20.61 -14.59
CA PHE A 555 -15.65 20.46 -15.77
C PHE A 555 -16.11 19.33 -16.68
N PHE A 556 -16.65 18.26 -16.10
CA PHE A 556 -17.24 17.14 -16.85
C PHE A 556 -18.63 17.47 -17.44
N ASP A 557 -19.24 18.58 -17.06
CA ASP A 557 -20.54 19.00 -17.59
C ASP A 557 -20.34 19.86 -18.85
N ARG A 558 -19.93 19.19 -19.94
CA ARG A 558 -19.67 19.74 -21.30
C ARG A 558 -20.20 18.78 -22.35
N CYS A 559 -20.68 19.21 -23.52
CA CYS A 559 -21.25 18.28 -24.53
C CYS A 559 -20.44 17.00 -24.83
N TRP A 560 -19.11 17.03 -24.74
CA TRP A 560 -18.24 15.86 -24.93
C TRP A 560 -18.25 14.87 -23.74
N CYS A 561 -18.43 15.36 -22.53
CA CYS A 561 -18.49 14.56 -21.30
C CYS A 561 -19.88 14.56 -20.64
N ASN A 562 -20.86 15.27 -21.20
CA ASN A 562 -21.94 15.87 -20.42
C ASN A 562 -22.71 14.80 -19.69
N ARG A 563 -22.72 14.96 -18.36
CA ARG A 563 -23.20 14.08 -17.31
C ARG A 563 -22.70 12.64 -17.42
N GLN A 564 -22.94 11.91 -18.51
CA GLN A 564 -22.39 10.58 -18.82
C GLN A 564 -22.22 10.30 -20.34
N ALA A 565 -22.26 11.32 -21.22
CA ALA A 565 -22.17 11.12 -22.67
C ALA A 565 -20.98 10.22 -23.04
N SER A 566 -21.30 9.01 -23.49
CA SER A 566 -20.32 7.94 -23.68
C SER A 566 -19.73 8.04 -25.09
N VAL A 567 -19.22 9.22 -25.46
CA VAL A 567 -18.57 9.49 -26.75
C VAL A 567 -17.43 8.51 -27.02
N PHE A 568 -16.73 8.07 -25.97
CA PHE A 568 -15.69 7.04 -26.06
C PHE A 568 -16.21 5.65 -26.50
N TYR A 569 -17.46 5.31 -26.18
CA TYR A 569 -18.05 4.01 -26.46
C TYR A 569 -19.00 4.04 -27.68
N LEU A 570 -19.87 5.05 -27.76
CA LEU A 570 -20.90 5.22 -28.80
C LEU A 570 -20.43 6.08 -29.99
N GLY A 571 -19.32 6.82 -29.88
CA GLY A 571 -18.77 7.60 -30.98
C GLY A 571 -19.76 8.64 -31.52
N LYS A 572 -20.19 8.46 -32.78
CA LYS A 572 -21.11 9.38 -33.47
C LYS A 572 -22.56 9.26 -32.99
N ASP A 573 -22.93 8.11 -32.44
CA ASP A 573 -24.28 7.84 -31.92
C ASP A 573 -24.41 8.24 -30.45
N ALA A 574 -23.42 8.97 -29.92
CA ALA A 574 -23.48 9.51 -28.58
C ALA A 574 -24.61 10.53 -28.47
N TYR A 575 -25.39 10.38 -27.40
CA TYR A 575 -26.41 11.33 -26.99
C TYR A 575 -26.06 11.83 -25.58
N ASN A 576 -26.78 12.84 -25.14
CA ASN A 576 -26.57 13.51 -23.88
C ASN A 576 -27.91 13.69 -23.18
N VAL A 577 -28.03 13.10 -21.99
CA VAL A 577 -29.25 13.18 -21.17
C VAL A 577 -29.19 14.45 -20.33
N ILE A 578 -30.11 15.37 -20.62
CA ILE A 578 -30.19 16.65 -19.90
C ILE A 578 -31.25 16.56 -18.80
N SER A 579 -32.39 15.92 -19.08
CA SER A 579 -33.46 15.68 -18.11
C SER A 579 -33.56 14.20 -17.74
N ILE A 580 -33.37 13.88 -16.45
CA ILE A 580 -33.50 12.51 -15.92
C ILE A 580 -34.96 12.25 -15.55
N SER A 581 -35.54 11.11 -15.96
CA SER A 581 -36.92 10.74 -15.61
C SER A 581 -36.99 10.01 -14.26
N THR A 582 -38.17 9.95 -13.64
CA THR A 582 -38.40 9.21 -12.38
C THR A 582 -38.14 7.70 -12.50
N ALA A 583 -38.38 7.12 -13.69
CA ALA A 583 -38.05 5.73 -13.98
C ALA A 583 -36.53 5.48 -14.01
N ASP A 584 -35.76 6.47 -14.48
CA ASP A 584 -34.29 6.40 -14.47
C ASP A 584 -33.73 6.53 -13.05
N VAL A 585 -34.36 7.35 -12.20
CA VAL A 585 -34.01 7.44 -10.77
C VAL A 585 -34.21 6.10 -10.07
N ALA A 586 -35.33 5.41 -10.34
CA ALA A 586 -35.57 4.07 -9.80
C ALA A 586 -34.52 3.05 -10.32
N ALA A 587 -34.17 3.11 -11.60
CA ALA A 587 -33.15 2.25 -12.20
C ALA A 587 -31.74 2.53 -11.67
N LEU A 588 -31.44 3.76 -11.27
CA LEU A 588 -30.17 4.17 -10.65
C LEU A 588 -30.05 3.72 -9.20
N ASN A 589 -31.16 3.65 -8.47
CA ASN A 589 -31.21 3.16 -7.10
C ASN A 589 -31.16 1.63 -7.01
N ALA A 590 -31.60 0.90 -8.04
CA ALA A 590 -31.61 -0.57 -8.04
C ALA A 590 -30.21 -1.24 -7.88
N PRO A 591 -29.13 -0.76 -8.54
CA PRO A 591 -27.76 -1.23 -8.29
C PRO A 591 -27.26 -0.98 -6.86
N TRP A 592 -27.71 0.11 -6.23
CA TRP A 592 -27.40 0.44 -4.83
C TRP A 592 -28.16 -0.45 -3.84
N ILE A 593 -29.43 -0.76 -4.13
CA ILE A 593 -30.32 -1.57 -3.29
C ILE A 593 -30.06 -3.09 -3.47
N GLY A 594 -29.17 -3.48 -4.39
CA GLY A 594 -28.73 -4.87 -4.52
C GLY A 594 -29.74 -5.81 -5.20
N GLU A 595 -30.82 -5.31 -5.78
CA GLU A 595 -31.86 -6.16 -6.40
C GLU A 595 -31.35 -6.93 -7.63
N PHE A 596 -30.40 -6.39 -8.40
CA PHE A 596 -29.90 -7.06 -9.61
C PHE A 596 -28.99 -8.26 -9.32
N LEU A 597 -28.31 -8.28 -8.17
CA LEU A 597 -27.48 -9.42 -7.72
C LEU A 597 -28.25 -10.44 -6.89
N HIS A 598 -29.41 -10.07 -6.35
CA HIS A 598 -30.31 -10.99 -5.63
C HIS A 598 -30.82 -12.13 -6.54
N HIS A 599 -30.87 -11.94 -7.86
CA HIS A 599 -31.31 -12.95 -8.82
C HIS A 599 -30.27 -14.04 -9.15
N LEU A 600 -28.99 -13.86 -8.75
CA LEU A 600 -27.88 -14.75 -9.12
C LEU A 600 -27.41 -15.70 -8.00
N ASN A 601 -28.06 -15.72 -6.83
CA ASN A 601 -27.79 -16.69 -5.73
C ASN A 601 -26.31 -16.84 -5.32
N LEU A 602 -25.48 -15.81 -5.55
CA LEU A 602 -24.11 -15.71 -5.05
C LEU A 602 -24.10 -14.71 -3.90
N LEU A 603 -24.19 -15.21 -2.67
CA LEU A 603 -23.91 -14.53 -1.39
C LEU A 603 -24.24 -13.03 -1.35
N SER A 604 -25.47 -12.73 -0.95
CA SER A 604 -26.01 -11.40 -0.67
C SER A 604 -25.21 -10.68 0.42
N PHE A 605 -24.34 -9.75 0.04
CA PHE A 605 -23.83 -8.65 0.88
C PHE A 605 -23.80 -7.40 0.01
N GLU A 606 -24.40 -6.32 0.49
CA GLU A 606 -24.38 -4.98 -0.13
C GLU A 606 -22.95 -4.66 -0.63
N SER A 607 -22.81 -4.50 -1.95
CA SER A 607 -21.59 -4.89 -2.70
C SER A 607 -20.31 -4.07 -2.42
N GLU A 608 -20.43 -2.93 -1.72
CA GLU A 608 -19.30 -2.05 -1.40
C GLU A 608 -18.95 -2.06 0.10
N VAL A 609 -19.96 -1.81 0.94
CA VAL A 609 -19.83 -1.76 2.40
C VAL A 609 -19.56 -3.17 2.93
N GLY A 610 -20.22 -4.19 2.37
CA GLY A 610 -20.03 -5.58 2.76
C GLY A 610 -18.60 -6.07 2.54
N VAL A 611 -17.98 -5.73 1.41
CA VAL A 611 -16.57 -6.09 1.14
C VAL A 611 -15.63 -5.39 2.10
N SER A 612 -15.89 -4.12 2.42
CA SER A 612 -15.09 -3.35 3.38
C SER A 612 -15.21 -3.93 4.80
N ILE A 613 -16.43 -4.30 5.23
CA ILE A 613 -16.68 -4.95 6.52
C ILE A 613 -16.01 -6.32 6.57
N LEU A 614 -16.14 -7.15 5.53
CA LEU A 614 -15.54 -8.48 5.47
C LEU A 614 -14.01 -8.39 5.55
N PHE A 615 -13.41 -7.41 4.88
CA PHE A 615 -11.97 -7.17 4.97
C PHE A 615 -11.56 -6.73 6.38
N MET A 616 -12.33 -5.84 7.02
CA MET A 616 -12.08 -5.45 8.42
C MET A 616 -12.22 -6.62 9.40
N ALA A 617 -13.23 -7.46 9.21
CA ALA A 617 -13.45 -8.66 10.01
C ALA A 617 -12.27 -9.64 9.85
N PHE A 618 -11.82 -9.86 8.61
CA PHE A 618 -10.61 -10.64 8.31
C PHE A 618 -9.39 -10.12 9.08
N VAL A 619 -9.14 -8.80 9.03
CA VAL A 619 -8.01 -8.19 9.75
C VAL A 619 -8.17 -8.39 11.25
N SER A 620 -9.32 -8.03 11.81
CA SER A 620 -9.55 -8.01 13.25
C SER A 620 -9.50 -9.40 13.88
N VAL A 621 -9.96 -10.43 13.18
CA VAL A 621 -9.95 -11.82 13.66
C VAL A 621 -8.55 -12.43 13.59
N LEU A 622 -7.77 -12.13 12.55
CA LEU A 622 -6.50 -12.83 12.30
C LEU A 622 -5.25 -12.06 12.73
N ILE A 623 -5.37 -10.79 13.15
CA ILE A 623 -4.22 -9.96 13.52
C ILE A 623 -3.49 -10.45 14.78
N ASN A 624 -4.22 -11.08 15.71
CA ASN A 624 -3.69 -11.63 16.96
C ASN A 624 -3.77 -13.16 16.91
N PRO A 625 -2.78 -13.86 16.33
CA PRO A 625 -2.79 -15.30 16.31
C PRO A 625 -2.54 -15.88 17.71
N ASN A 626 -3.10 -17.06 17.97
CA ASN A 626 -2.80 -17.83 19.17
C ASN A 626 -1.31 -18.17 19.18
N LEU A 627 -0.61 -17.75 20.22
CA LEU A 627 0.80 -18.05 20.41
C LEU A 627 0.96 -19.51 20.88
N PRO A 628 2.07 -20.18 20.58
CA PRO A 628 2.37 -21.50 21.15
C PRO A 628 2.28 -21.46 22.67
N ASP A 629 1.54 -22.41 23.23
CA ASP A 629 1.48 -22.67 24.67
C ASP A 629 2.81 -23.33 25.10
N MET A 630 3.27 -23.00 26.31
CA MET A 630 4.46 -23.62 26.91
C MET A 630 4.15 -25.00 27.46
#